data_AF-A0A257AHY5-F1
#
_entry.id   AF-A0A257AHY5-F1
#
_cell.length_a   1.000
_cell.length_b   1.000
_cell.length_c   1.000
_cell.angle_alpha   90.00
_cell.angle_beta   90.00
_cell.angle_gamma   90.00
#
_symmetry.space_group_name_H-M   'P 1'
#
loop_
_entity.id
_entity.type
_entity.pdbx_description
1 polymer ?
#
loop_
_entity_poly.entity_id
_entity_poly.type
_entity_poly.pdbx_seq_one_letter_code
_entity_poly.pdbx_strand_id
1 'polypeptide(L)' 'DDYLRIDFNKGRIENKTKEEIYDFKPYPKFIMEIISCGGIVNYIKNNKELW' A
#
# COMPACT_ATOMS: atom_id res chain seq x y z
N ASP A 1 -2.01 23.10 -1.64
CA ASP A 1 -1.75 21.65 -1.66
C ASP A 1 -1.59 21.11 -0.25
N ASP A 2 -2.05 19.88 -0.02
CA ASP A 2 -1.90 19.20 1.26
C ASP A 2 -0.70 18.23 1.21
N TYR A 3 0.04 18.12 2.32
CA TYR A 3 1.11 17.15 2.47
C TYR A 3 0.65 15.96 3.33
N LEU A 4 0.63 14.77 2.74
CA LEU A 4 0.15 13.55 3.37
C LEU A 4 1.30 12.56 3.57
N ARG A 5 1.34 11.93 4.75
CA ARG A 5 2.14 10.74 5.03
C ARG A 5 1.20 9.54 5.19
N ILE A 6 1.45 8.47 4.45
CA ILE A 6 0.61 7.27 4.49
C ILE A 6 1.46 6.07 4.91
N ASP A 7 0.99 5.33 5.91
CA ASP A 7 1.55 4.05 6.35
C ASP A 7 0.54 2.94 6.06
N PHE A 8 0.75 2.21 4.96
CA PHE A 8 -0.11 1.11 4.52
C PHE A 8 -0.05 -0.12 5.43
N ASN A 9 1.04 -0.28 6.18
CA ASN A 9 1.23 -1.41 7.10
C ASN A 9 0.48 -1.17 8.42
N LYS A 10 0.41 0.07 8.87
CA LYS A 10 -0.37 0.46 10.05
C LYS A 10 -1.81 0.83 9.73
N GLY A 11 -2.11 1.10 8.47
CA GLY A 11 -3.42 1.60 8.07
C GLY A 11 -3.63 3.03 8.58
N ARG A 12 -2.65 3.92 8.41
CA ARG A 12 -2.72 5.30 8.91
C ARG A 12 -2.37 6.34 7.85
N ILE A 13 -3.15 7.42 7.80
CA ILE A 13 -2.92 8.61 6.98
C ILE A 13 -2.74 9.80 7.92
N GLU A 14 -1.66 10.54 7.76
CA GLU A 14 -1.37 11.77 8.52
C GLU A 14 -1.36 12.95 7.55
N ASN A 15 -2.33 13.85 7.67
CA ASN A 15 -2.32 15.12 6.95
C ASN A 15 -1.49 16.13 7.75
N LYS A 16 -0.28 16.44 7.25
CA LYS A 16 0.64 17.36 7.92
C LYS A 16 0.29 18.83 7.71
N THR A 17 -0.54 19.14 6.71
CA THR A 17 -1.02 20.52 6.48
C THR A 17 -2.14 20.90 7.44
N LYS A 18 -2.98 19.92 7.82
CA LYS A 18 -4.18 20.15 8.64
C LYS A 18 -4.09 19.56 10.06
N GLU A 19 -3.00 18.88 10.37
CA GLU A 19 -2.79 18.17 11.64
C GLU A 19 -3.86 17.10 11.93
N GLU A 20 -4.36 16.45 10.88
CA GLU A 20 -5.41 15.42 10.96
C GLU A 20 -4.82 14.01 10.80
N ILE A 21 -5.43 13.04 11.50
CA ILE A 21 -5.06 11.62 11.43
C ILE A 21 -6.30 10.80 11.08
N TYR A 22 -6.17 9.90 10.10
CA TYR A 22 -7.20 8.98 9.68
C TYR A 22 -6.66 7.55 9.71
N ASP A 23 -7.47 6.62 10.22
CA ASP A 23 -7.13 5.20 10.26
C ASP A 23 -7.98 4.42 9.25
N PHE A 24 -7.38 3.36 8.69
CA PHE A 24 -7.99 2.43 7.75
C PHE A 24 -7.48 1.01 8.02
N LYS A 25 -8.10 0.01 7.38
CA LYS A 25 -7.63 -1.37 7.52
C LYS A 25 -6.25 -1.52 6.87
N PRO A 26 -5.22 -2.00 7.59
CA PRO A 26 -3.92 -2.28 7.01
C PRO A 26 -4.02 -3.17 5.78
N TYR A 27 -3.16 -2.92 4.80
CA TYR A 27 -3.13 -3.76 3.61
C TYR A 27 -2.55 -5.14 3.96
N PRO A 28 -3.21 -6.23 3.57
CA PRO A 28 -2.64 -7.56 3.68
C PRO A 28 -1.29 -7.65 2.95
N LYS A 29 -0.39 -8.49 3.44
CA LYS A 29 0.96 -8.65 2.88
C LYS A 29 0.97 -8.93 1.37
N PHE A 30 0.08 -9.79 0.88
CA PHE A 30 0.01 -10.14 -0.54
C PHE A 30 -0.38 -8.93 -1.43
N ILE A 31 -1.18 -7.98 -0.92
CA ILE A 31 -1.49 -6.74 -1.65
C ILE A 31 -0.25 -5.86 -1.77
N MET A 32 0.54 -5.75 -0.70
CA MET A 32 1.80 -5.02 -0.71
C MET A 32 2.82 -5.64 -1.69
N GLU A 33 2.84 -6.98 -1.81
CA GLU A 33 3.66 -7.69 -2.80
C GLU A 33 3.21 -7.39 -4.23
N ILE A 34 1.90 -7.36 -4.50
CA ILE A 34 1.35 -6.98 -5.81
C ILE A 34 1.75 -5.54 -6.18
N ILE A 35 1.62 -4.60 -5.25
CA ILE A 35 2.00 -3.19 -5.45
C ILE A 35 3.52 -3.09 -5.72
N SER A 36 4.33 -3.82 -4.95
CA SER A 36 5.79 -3.83 -5.10
C SER A 36 6.23 -4.39 -6.45
N CYS A 37 5.44 -5.30 -7.04
CA CYS A 37 5.67 -5.79 -8.40
C CYS A 37 5.25 -4.80 -9.50
N GLY A 38 4.66 -3.65 -9.15
CA GLY A 38 4.11 -2.71 -10.14
C GLY A 38 2.77 -3.18 -10.73
N GLY A 39 2.03 -4.02 -10.01
CA GLY A 39 0.69 -4.48 -10.38
C GLY A 39 0.57 -5.99 -10.55
N ILE A 40 -0.68 -6.43 -10.70
CA ILE A 40 -1.05 -7.86 -10.67
C ILE A 40 -0.45 -8.67 -11.80
N VAL A 41 -0.31 -8.09 -13.00
CA VAL A 41 0.30 -8.77 -14.16
C VAL A 41 1.75 -9.14 -13.87
N ASN A 42 2.51 -8.22 -13.28
CA ASN A 42 3.91 -8.44 -12.93
C ASN A 42 4.04 -9.39 -11.75
N TYR A 43 3.16 -9.27 -10.75
CA TYR A 43 3.10 -10.22 -9.64
C TYR A 43 2.90 -11.65 -10.14
N ILE A 44 1.93 -11.90 -11.04
CA ILE A 44 1.71 -13.24 -11.61
C ILE A 44 2.92 -13.68 -12.44
N LYS A 45 3.51 -12.80 -13.26
CA LYS A 45 4.70 -13.11 -14.06
C LYS A 45 5.90 -13.51 -13.20
N ASN A 46 6.11 -12.85 -12.06
CA ASN A 46 7.20 -13.16 -11.13
C ASN A 46 6.96 -14.43 -10.33
N ASN A 47 5.68 -14.79 -10.11
CA ASN A 47 5.28 -16.04 -9.44
C ASN A 47 5.06 -17.21 -10.42
N LYS A 48 5.60 -17.15 -11.64
CA LYS A 48 5.45 -18.17 -12.69
C LYS A 48 6.07 -19.54 -12.40
N GLU A 49 6.59 -19.80 -11.20
CA GLU A 49 6.93 -21.16 -10.74
C GLU A 49 5.70 -22.00 -10.32
N LEU A 50 4.46 -21.51 -10.54
CA LEU A 50 3.23 -22.18 -10.15
C LEU A 50 2.35 -22.70 -11.30
N TRP A 51 2.89 -22.81 -12.53
CA TRP A 51 2.21 -23.46 -13.67
C TRP A 51 3.14 -24.40 -14.43
#